data_AF-A0A832GHD2-F1
#
_entry.id   AF-A0A832GHD2-F1
#
_cell.length_a   1.000
_cell.length_b   1.000
_cell.length_c   1.000
_cell.angle_alpha   90.00
_cell.angle_beta   90.00
_cell.angle_gamma   90.00
#
_symmetry.space_group_name_H-M   'P 1'
#
loop_
_entity.id
_entity.type
_entity.pdbx_description
1 polymer ?
#
loop_
_entity_poly.entity_id
_entity_poly.type
_entity_poly.pdbx_seq_one_letter_code
_entity_poly.pdbx_strand_id
1 'polypeptide(L)'
;MMETLHLEIGTHWLWLAGMFLAIVVATVWYYHRHRALLTARQRVTLSVLRSLGLGLLAVVLLMPVVRMVSSHRESPRVAVLVDNSASMALRDGRFDRAALVRRALEGIQRSFPTESILA
;
A
#
# COMPACT_ATOMS: atom_id res chain seq x y z
N MET A 1 -16.98 1.58 6.82
CA MET A 1 -15.99 2.44 6.15
C MET A 1 -14.85 2.65 7.13
N MET A 2 -13.75 1.90 6.99
CA MET A 2 -12.54 2.06 7.80
C MET A 2 -11.35 1.94 6.85
N GLU A 3 -10.84 3.08 6.39
CA GLU A 3 -9.57 3.14 5.65
C GLU A 3 -8.44 2.79 6.61
N THR A 4 -7.92 1.57 6.53
CA THR A 4 -6.75 1.17 7.30
C THR A 4 -5.51 1.65 6.57
N LEU A 5 -4.99 2.79 7.03
CA LEU A 5 -3.76 3.39 6.52
C LEU A 5 -2.57 2.60 7.06
N HIS A 6 -2.12 1.60 6.31
CA HIS A 6 -0.97 0.78 6.65
C HIS A 6 0.32 1.56 6.32
N LEU A 7 0.86 2.24 7.32
CA LEU A 7 2.21 2.81 7.27
C LEU A 7 3.22 1.67 7.47
N GLU A 8 3.70 1.10 6.36
CA GLU A 8 4.86 0.22 6.41
C GLU A 8 6.10 1.08 6.69
N ILE A 9 6.51 1.13 7.96
CA ILE A 9 7.78 1.73 8.38
C ILE A 9 8.89 0.82 7.89
N GLY A 10 9.28 0.99 6.62
CA GLY A 10 10.38 0.26 6.03
C GLY A 10 11.68 0.54 6.78
N THR A 11 12.55 -0.47 6.87
CA THR A 11 13.85 -0.46 7.55
C THR A 11 14.74 0.75 7.19
N HIS A 12 14.50 1.36 6.04
CA HIS A 12 15.14 2.58 5.53
C HIS A 12 14.93 3.81 6.43
N TRP A 13 13.81 3.92 7.16
CA TRP A 13 13.55 5.05 8.07
C TRP A 13 14.43 5.04 9.32
N LEU A 14 14.77 3.85 9.83
CA LEU A 14 15.70 3.70 10.96
C LEU A 14 17.14 4.07 10.56
N TRP A 15 17.54 3.73 9.33
CA TRP A 15 18.84 4.15 8.77
C TRP A 15 18.92 5.66 8.56
N LEU A 16 17.85 6.29 8.06
CA LEU A 16 17.76 7.75 7.95
C LEU A 16 17.85 8.44 9.32
N ALA A 17 17.13 7.93 10.32
CA ALA A 17 17.19 8.45 11.69
C ALA A 17 18.60 8.28 12.31
N GLY A 18 19.25 7.14 12.09
CA GLY A 18 20.62 6.88 12.52
C GLY A 18 21.64 7.79 11.84
N MET A 19 21.50 8.02 10.54
CA MET A 19 22.36 8.95 9.78
C MET A 19 22.20 10.39 10.28
N PHE A 20 20.96 10.84 10.52
CA PHE A 20 20.68 12.16 11.09
C PHE A 20 21.32 12.31 12.48
N LEU A 21 21.16 11.30 13.34
CA LEU A 21 21.79 11.29 14.67
C LEU A 21 23.32 11.34 14.57
N ALA A 22 23.93 10.58 13.66
CA ALA A 22 25.38 10.59 13.45
C ALA A 22 25.90 11.95 12.98
N ILE A 23 25.17 12.63 12.08
CA ILE A 23 25.50 14.00 11.63
C ILE A 23 25.42 14.99 12.79
N VAL A 24 24.37 14.91 13.62
CA VAL A 24 24.22 15.77 14.81
C VAL A 24 25.36 15.53 15.79
N VAL A 25 25.68 14.27 16.11
CA VAL A 25 26.77 13.91 17.04
C VAL A 25 28.13 14.36 16.50
N ALA A 26 28.42 14.14 15.22
CA ALA A 26 29.66 14.57 14.59
C ALA A 26 29.79 16.11 14.59
N THR A 27 28.70 16.83 14.36
CA THR A 27 28.66 18.30 14.39
C THR A 27 28.92 18.84 15.79
N VAL A 28 28.26 18.27 16.80
CA VAL A 28 28.46 18.64 18.22
C VAL A 28 29.89 18.32 18.65
N TRP A 29 30.42 17.14 18.29
CA TRP A 29 31.79 16.72 18.62
C TRP A 29 32.85 17.61 17.97
N TYR A 30 32.70 17.91 16.68
CA TYR A 30 33.62 18.76 15.93
C TYR A 30 33.67 20.19 16.51
N TYR A 31 32.51 20.74 16.89
CA TYR A 31 32.40 22.06 17.51
C TYR A 31 32.89 22.10 18.96
N HIS A 32 32.78 21.01 19.71
CA HIS A 32 33.37 20.91 21.03
C HIS A 32 34.90 20.83 20.96
N ARG A 33 35.44 20.17 19.92
CA ARG A 33 36.88 19.98 19.71
C ARG A 33 37.58 21.23 19.18
N HIS A 34 36.93 22.05 18.36
CA HIS A 34 37.52 23.27 17.78
C HIS A 34 36.94 24.54 18.42
N ARG A 35 37.56 24.98 19.52
CA ARG A 35 37.29 26.27 20.15
C ARG A 35 37.87 27.42 19.32
N ALA A 36 37.15 27.89 18.30
CA ALA A 36 37.58 29.05 17.51
C ALA A 36 36.49 30.14 17.47
N LEU A 37 36.80 31.30 18.08
CA LEU A 37 36.45 32.71 17.80
C LEU A 37 35.04 33.13 17.29
N LEU A 38 34.07 32.23 17.20
CA LEU A 38 32.72 32.53 16.73
C LEU A 38 31.77 32.76 17.91
N THR A 39 30.93 33.79 17.80
CA THR A 39 29.88 34.04 18.81
C THR A 39 28.91 32.85 18.90
N ALA A 40 28.45 32.53 20.10
CA ALA A 40 27.67 31.32 20.37
C ALA A 40 26.42 31.18 19.47
N ARG A 41 25.78 32.29 19.10
CA ARG A 41 24.61 32.32 18.20
C ARG A 41 24.96 31.92 16.77
N GLN A 42 26.00 32.51 16.17
CA GLN A 42 26.46 32.16 14.83
C GLN A 42 26.87 30.69 14.76
N ARG A 43 27.44 30.18 15.86
CA ARG A 43 27.85 28.78 16.01
C ARG A 43 26.70 27.78 15.92
N VAL A 44 25.60 28.08 16.63
CA VAL A 44 24.39 27.26 16.62
C VAL A 44 23.71 27.35 15.27
N THR A 45 23.56 28.56 14.71
CA THR A 45 22.91 28.75 13.40
C THR A 45 23.63 28.01 12.28
N LEU A 46 24.96 28.12 12.19
CA LEU A 46 25.75 27.43 11.16
C LEU A 46 25.77 25.91 11.35
N SER A 47 25.79 25.42 12.61
CA SER A 47 25.68 23.98 12.89
C SER A 47 24.33 23.43 12.46
N VAL A 48 23.24 24.10 12.83
CA VAL A 48 21.88 23.69 12.48
C VAL A 48 21.72 23.69 10.96
N LEU A 49 22.18 24.74 10.28
CA LEU A 49 22.09 24.86 8.82
C LEU A 49 22.91 23.77 8.11
N ARG A 50 24.11 23.43 8.61
CA ARG A 50 24.95 22.37 8.04
C ARG A 50 24.35 20.98 8.25
N SER A 51 23.84 20.71 9.45
CA SER A 51 23.14 19.45 9.75
C SER A 51 21.87 19.30 8.93
N LEU A 52 21.11 20.39 8.74
CA LEU A 52 19.96 20.41 7.84
C LEU A 52 20.37 20.14 6.40
N GLY A 53 21.42 20.80 5.89
CA GLY A 53 21.90 20.59 4.52
C GLY A 53 22.38 19.16 4.26
N LEU A 54 23.16 18.59 5.17
CA LEU A 54 23.61 17.20 5.09
C LEU A 54 22.46 16.20 5.25
N GLY A 55 21.50 16.49 6.15
CA GLY A 55 20.29 15.69 6.31
C GLY A 55 19.43 15.69 5.05
N LEU A 56 19.23 16.86 4.43
CA LEU A 56 18.50 16.98 3.17
C LEU A 56 19.22 16.23 2.04
N LEU A 57 20.55 16.37 1.95
CA LEU A 57 21.36 15.64 0.98
C LEU A 57 21.23 14.12 1.16
N ALA A 58 21.26 13.62 2.40
CA ALA A 58 21.07 12.20 2.69
C ALA A 58 19.65 11.72 2.31
N VAL A 59 18.61 12.52 2.58
CA VAL A 59 17.23 12.22 2.15
C VAL A 59 17.14 12.16 0.63
N VAL A 60 17.74 13.10 -0.10
CA VAL A 60 17.76 13.08 -1.56
C VAL A 60 18.52 11.87 -2.09
N LEU A 61 19.68 11.54 -1.51
CA LEU A 61 20.53 10.44 -1.95
C LEU A 61 19.90 9.06 -1.69
N LEU A 62 19.22 8.92 -0.55
CA LEU A 62 18.54 7.68 -0.16
C LEU A 62 17.16 7.54 -0.79
N MET A 63 16.68 8.61 -1.44
CA MET A 63 15.50 8.64 -2.29
C MET A 63 14.33 7.84 -1.67
N PRO A 64 13.82 8.26 -0.48
CA PRO A 64 12.80 7.50 0.21
C PRO A 64 11.56 7.42 -0.67
N VAL A 65 11.27 6.22 -1.17
CA VAL A 65 10.08 5.98 -1.95
C VAL A 65 8.90 5.88 -0.98
N VAL A 66 8.15 6.97 -0.87
CA VAL A 66 6.86 6.96 -0.18
C VAL A 66 5.87 6.20 -1.06
N ARG A 67 5.68 4.90 -0.79
CA ARG A 67 4.61 4.12 -1.44
C ARG A 67 3.32 4.27 -0.65
N MET A 68 2.36 4.99 -1.22
CA MET A 68 0.97 4.93 -0.78
C MET A 68 0.29 3.78 -1.50
N VAL A 69 0.10 2.66 -0.79
CA VAL A 69 -0.63 1.50 -1.32
C VAL A 69 -2.06 1.58 -0.82
N SER A 70 -2.99 1.91 -1.71
CA SER A 70 -4.43 1.81 -1.44
C SER A 70 -4.92 0.45 -1.94
N SER A 71 -5.32 -0.44 -1.03
CA SER A 71 -5.92 -1.72 -1.37
C SER A 71 -7.45 -1.58 -1.41
N HIS A 72 -8.00 -1.50 -2.61
CA HIS A 72 -9.45 -1.60 -2.79
C HIS A 72 -9.80 -3.08 -2.99
N ARG A 73 -10.55 -3.65 -2.04
CA ARG A 73 -11.04 -5.03 -2.13
C ARG A 73 -12.39 -5.00 -2.83
N GLU A 74 -12.40 -5.18 -4.14
CA GLU A 74 -13.65 -5.36 -4.88
C GLU A 74 -14.20 -6.77 -4.63
N SER A 75 -15.47 -6.85 -4.24
CA SER A 75 -16.19 -8.12 -4.22
C SER A 75 -16.42 -8.58 -5.66
N PRO A 76 -16.00 -9.79 -6.06
CA PRO A 76 -16.22 -10.28 -7.40
C PRO A 76 -17.73 -10.37 -7.68
N ARG A 77 -18.19 -9.70 -8.73
CA ARG A 77 -19.59 -9.78 -9.22
C ARG A 77 -19.62 -10.59 -10.50
N VAL A 78 -20.46 -11.61 -10.54
CA VAL A 78 -20.65 -12.49 -11.70
C VAL A 78 -22.08 -12.35 -12.17
N ALA A 79 -22.25 -11.94 -13.42
CA ALA A 79 -23.55 -11.95 -14.10
C ALA A 79 -23.71 -13.29 -14.83
N VAL A 80 -24.83 -13.98 -14.61
CA VAL A 80 -25.12 -15.26 -15.28
C VAL A 80 -26.30 -15.07 -16.21
N LEU A 81 -26.05 -15.11 -17.51
CA LEU A 81 -27.11 -15.05 -18.51
C LEU A 81 -27.60 -16.47 -18.83
N VAL A 82 -28.90 -16.70 -18.65
CA VAL A 82 -29.54 -17.99 -18.93
C VAL A 82 -30.39 -17.83 -20.18
N ASP A 83 -30.14 -18.66 -21.19
CA ASP A 83 -31.02 -18.72 -22.36
C ASP A 83 -32.39 -19.28 -21.97
N ASN A 84 -33.46 -18.57 -22.33
CA ASN A 84 -34.86 -18.95 -22.11
C ASN A 84 -35.61 -19.17 -23.44
N SER A 85 -34.87 -19.50 -24.51
CA SER A 85 -35.45 -19.83 -25.81
C SER A 85 -36.28 -21.13 -25.75
N ALA A 86 -37.24 -21.27 -26.67
CA ALA A 86 -38.05 -22.50 -26.77
C ALA A 86 -37.21 -23.77 -27.02
N SER A 87 -35.99 -23.61 -27.57
CA SER A 87 -35.05 -24.71 -27.79
C SER A 87 -34.54 -25.35 -26.50
N MET A 88 -34.62 -24.63 -25.37
CA MET A 88 -34.23 -25.13 -24.05
C MET A 88 -35.22 -26.15 -23.48
N ALA A 89 -36.45 -26.19 -23.99
CA ALA A 89 -37.44 -27.21 -23.63
C ALA A 89 -37.22 -28.54 -24.38
N LEU A 90 -36.32 -28.58 -25.36
CA LEU A 90 -35.99 -29.79 -26.10
C LEU A 90 -35.10 -30.72 -25.26
N ARG A 91 -35.41 -32.01 -25.28
CA ARG A 91 -34.59 -33.04 -24.64
C ARG A 91 -33.41 -33.41 -25.53
N ASP A 92 -32.24 -33.53 -24.92
CA ASP A 92 -31.03 -33.99 -25.59
C ASP A 92 -30.69 -35.40 -25.12
N GLY A 93 -31.09 -36.40 -25.92
CA GLY A 93 -31.04 -37.81 -25.53
C GLY A 93 -31.81 -38.08 -24.23
N ARG A 94 -31.09 -38.40 -23.15
CA ARG A 94 -31.68 -38.68 -21.83
C ARG A 94 -31.80 -37.44 -20.93
N PHE A 95 -31.22 -36.31 -21.32
CA PHE A 95 -31.11 -35.12 -20.48
C PHE A 95 -32.14 -34.05 -20.84
N ASP A 96 -32.67 -33.38 -19.82
CA ASP A 96 -33.46 -32.17 -19.94
C ASP A 96 -32.51 -30.97 -19.73
N ARG A 97 -32.34 -30.15 -20.77
CA ARG A 97 -31.40 -29.02 -20.80
C ARG A 97 -31.77 -27.99 -19.73
N ALA A 98 -33.04 -27.64 -19.62
CA ALA A 98 -33.52 -26.66 -18.64
C ALA A 98 -33.37 -27.17 -17.20
N ALA A 99 -33.59 -28.47 -16.97
CA ALA A 99 -33.35 -29.07 -15.65
C ALA A 99 -31.86 -29.09 -15.27
N LEU A 100 -30.97 -29.34 -16.23
CA LEU A 100 -29.52 -29.37 -16.01
C LEU A 100 -28.95 -27.98 -15.72
N VAL A 101 -29.40 -26.95 -16.45
CA VAL A 101 -29.03 -25.55 -16.20
C VAL A 101 -29.50 -25.10 -14.81
N ARG A 102 -30.73 -25.43 -14.39
CA ARG A 102 -31.22 -25.13 -13.04
C ARG A 102 -30.35 -25.75 -11.94
N ARG A 103 -29.97 -27.02 -12.09
CA ARG A 103 -29.05 -27.69 -11.15
C ARG A 103 -27.67 -27.03 -11.09
N ALA A 104 -27.14 -26.59 -12.24
CA ALA A 104 -25.87 -25.89 -12.28
C ALA A 104 -25.95 -24.52 -11.58
N LEU A 105 -27.03 -23.77 -11.78
CA LEU A 105 -27.29 -22.49 -11.10
C LEU A 105 -27.40 -22.65 -9.58
N GLU A 106 -28.13 -23.67 -9.11
CA GLU A 106 -28.23 -23.97 -7.68
C GLU A 106 -26.87 -24.33 -7.07
N GLY A 107 -26.02 -25.06 -7.81
CA GLY A 107 -24.65 -25.35 -7.41
C GLY A 107 -23.81 -24.08 -7.25
N ILE A 108 -23.89 -23.19 -8.23
CA ILE A 108 -23.19 -21.88 -8.20
C ILE A 108 -23.68 -21.03 -7.02
N GLN A 109 -25.00 -20.93 -6.80
CA GLN A 109 -25.56 -20.15 -5.68
C GLN A 109 -25.18 -20.68 -4.29
N ARG A 110 -24.91 -21.98 -4.15
CA ARG A 110 -24.43 -22.55 -2.88
C ARG A 110 -22.94 -22.30 -2.65
N SER A 111 -22.15 -22.28 -3.72
CA SER A 111 -20.70 -22.12 -3.65
C SER A 111 -20.25 -20.65 -3.56
N PHE A 112 -21.09 -19.71 -3.97
CA PHE A 112 -20.78 -18.28 -3.96
C PHE A 112 -21.75 -17.50 -3.05
N PRO A 113 -21.27 -16.49 -2.30
CA PRO A 113 -22.15 -15.66 -1.47
C PRO A 113 -23.15 -14.89 -2.35
N THR A 114 -24.43 -14.87 -1.95
CA THR A 114 -25.56 -14.35 -2.76
C THR A 114 -25.36 -12.93 -3.29
N GLU A 115 -24.58 -12.09 -2.59
CA GLU A 115 -24.28 -10.72 -3.01
C GLU A 115 -23.34 -10.60 -4.24
N SER A 116 -22.75 -11.72 -4.68
CA SER A 116 -21.88 -11.80 -5.87
C SER A 116 -22.63 -12.15 -7.15
N ILE A 117 -23.87 -12.63 -7.06
CA ILE A 117 -24.63 -13.11 -8.21
C ILE A 117 -25.68 -12.07 -8.58
N LEU A 118 -25.48 -11.41 -9.72
CA LEU A 118 -26.51 -10.61 -10.37
C LEU A 118 -27.24 -11.54 -11.34
N ALA A 119 -28.45 -11.96 -10.95
CA ALA A 119 -29.34 -12.80 -11.75
C ALA A 119 -30.30 -11.95 -12.58
#